data_AF-M5U1N5-F1
#
_entry.id   AF-M5U1N5-F1
#
_cell.length_a   1.000
_cell.length_b   1.000
_cell.length_c   1.000
_cell.angle_alpha   90.00
_cell.angle_beta   90.00
_cell.angle_gamma   90.00
#
_symmetry.space_group_name_H-M   'P 1'
#
loop_
_entity.id
_entity.type
_entity.pdbx_description
1 polymer ?
#
loop_
_entity_poly.entity_id
_entity_poly.type
_entity_poly.pdbx_seq_one_letter_code
_entity_poly.pdbx_strand_id
1 'polypeptide(L)'
;MMSRSKQWLSWIAILGLFFVYAGDAPPGVNEAHYLAKAKNFWDPSWCSEDLFVSSGKAHWLFYQLFGWPTLFFSLSTTAWIGRLIGWGMLAAGLARLSSQIRLPSAAAPLVAVLWVAGIQEGNLAGEWVVGGIEAKVPAYALVLFGIAELLRRNWSATWILFGTASAFHVLTGGWSVVAGAIAFLYLERIGTNGEQVRQPFFRPALFAGGLISLVGLLPAAAMSAGTTPEESVSAARIYTYFRISHHLLPSAFHFDWFVRHSVLTIVTGLFLGADWFYAENSRRSGIVALASFAAGALLISLCGLVVGMLPAVAPDLAAKLLRFYWFRLADAITPLALACSITGLLSSYASKLPAEPDASIWKRIRSSVQRDLRSTCIIAGGIVVVFAIYHAGRSTWERVADNVPISHSNRLLGLNRSASYWKQRRTMEDWIDVCRFVRANTATDAVLLTPRHQQSFKWYSHRAEVVNWKDIPQDAEHLRKWARRFVEVFPMELSTMRVTIRYDRLRDFRRRYEVDWMIVDRRVVGPQLPLVQVYPVGEERNSTYAVYRLPTINDSPQNETVDDGTRGERTNDSSPDSTP
;
A
#
# COMPACT_ATOMS: atom_id res chain seq x y z
N MET A 1 -35.61 13.60 -7.50
CA MET A 1 -34.68 13.15 -6.44
C MET A 1 -34.80 11.64 -6.29
N MET A 2 -33.71 10.92 -5.97
CA MET A 2 -33.80 9.50 -5.60
C MET A 2 -34.44 9.36 -4.22
N SER A 3 -35.19 8.28 -3.97
CA SER A 3 -35.62 7.97 -2.60
C SER A 3 -34.40 7.63 -1.74
N ARG A 4 -34.37 8.09 -0.48
CA ARG A 4 -33.29 7.79 0.47
C ARG A 4 -33.05 6.28 0.59
N SER A 5 -34.12 5.48 0.54
CA SER A 5 -34.05 3.99 0.54
C SER A 5 -33.16 3.42 -0.57
N LYS A 6 -33.25 3.94 -1.80
CA LYS A 6 -32.43 3.46 -2.92
C LYS A 6 -30.94 3.79 -2.77
N GLN A 7 -30.61 4.92 -2.12
CA GLN A 7 -29.22 5.28 -1.82
C GLN A 7 -28.64 4.42 -0.70
N TRP A 8 -29.42 4.15 0.35
CA TRP A 8 -29.04 3.21 1.42
C TRP A 8 -28.77 1.80 0.89
N LEU A 9 -29.64 1.27 0.02
CA LEU A 9 -29.43 -0.05 -0.59
C LEU A 9 -28.14 -0.11 -1.43
N SER A 10 -27.84 0.91 -2.25
CA SER A 10 -26.56 0.99 -2.97
C SER A 10 -25.36 1.01 -2.02
N TRP A 11 -25.45 1.76 -0.93
CA TRP A 11 -24.38 1.86 0.06
C TRP A 11 -24.11 0.52 0.75
N ILE A 12 -25.16 -0.16 1.24
CA ILE A 12 -25.05 -1.49 1.87
C ILE A 12 -24.48 -2.50 0.87
N ALA A 13 -24.94 -2.49 -0.39
CA ALA A 13 -24.45 -3.42 -1.41
C ALA A 13 -22.96 -3.21 -1.74
N ILE A 14 -22.50 -1.96 -1.87
CA ILE A 14 -21.08 -1.67 -2.13
C ILE A 14 -20.22 -2.01 -0.90
N LEU A 15 -20.69 -1.70 0.32
CA LEU A 15 -20.00 -2.08 1.56
C LEU A 15 -19.89 -3.61 1.70
N GLY A 16 -20.96 -4.34 1.38
CA GLY A 16 -20.97 -5.80 1.35
C GLY A 16 -19.99 -6.37 0.33
N LEU A 17 -19.90 -5.79 -0.87
CA LEU A 17 -18.88 -6.17 -1.87
C LEU A 17 -17.46 -5.92 -1.38
N PHE A 18 -17.19 -4.79 -0.72
CA PHE A 18 -15.87 -4.50 -0.15
C PHE A 18 -15.53 -5.45 1.01
N PHE A 19 -16.52 -5.81 1.85
CA PHE A 19 -16.35 -6.82 2.89
C PHE A 19 -16.05 -8.21 2.29
N VAL A 20 -16.75 -8.63 1.23
CA VAL A 20 -16.48 -9.90 0.55
C VAL A 20 -15.07 -9.90 -0.07
N TYR A 21 -14.67 -8.81 -0.75
CA TYR A 21 -13.39 -8.73 -1.45
C TYR A 21 -12.15 -8.57 -0.52
N ALA A 22 -12.29 -7.81 0.57
CA ALA A 22 -11.18 -7.41 1.45
C ALA A 22 -11.40 -7.78 2.94
N GLY A 23 -12.33 -8.70 3.22
CA GLY A 23 -12.64 -9.21 4.55
C GLY A 23 -11.63 -10.22 5.12
N ASP A 24 -10.41 -10.30 4.58
CA ASP A 24 -9.36 -11.16 5.11
C ASP A 24 -8.98 -10.76 6.56
N ALA A 25 -8.65 -11.75 7.40
CA ALA A 25 -8.37 -11.51 8.82
C ALA A 25 -7.21 -10.50 9.01
N PRO A 26 -7.30 -9.52 9.93
CA PRO A 26 -6.18 -8.62 10.23
C PRO A 26 -4.94 -9.35 10.79
N PRO A 27 -3.72 -8.83 10.56
CA PRO A 27 -3.42 -7.57 9.86
C PRO A 27 -3.34 -7.72 8.33
N GLY A 28 -3.86 -6.72 7.63
CA GLY A 28 -3.63 -6.47 6.21
C GLY A 28 -2.21 -5.94 5.92
N VAL A 29 -1.82 -5.89 4.64
CA VAL A 29 -0.46 -5.59 4.14
C VAL A 29 0.20 -4.35 4.77
N ASN A 30 -0.59 -3.31 5.06
CA ASN A 30 -0.11 -2.06 5.66
C ASN A 30 -0.68 -1.81 7.06
N GLU A 31 -1.57 -2.66 7.59
CA GLU A 31 -2.23 -2.40 8.88
C GLU A 31 -1.25 -2.53 10.04
N ALA A 32 -0.36 -3.52 10.00
CA ALA A 32 0.66 -3.70 11.02
C ALA A 32 1.65 -2.51 11.08
N HIS A 33 1.87 -1.85 9.96
CA HIS A 33 2.67 -0.61 9.87
C HIS A 33 1.90 0.60 10.43
N TYR A 34 0.70 0.85 9.91
CA TYR A 34 -0.08 2.04 10.26
C TYR A 34 -0.64 2.01 11.68
N LEU A 35 -1.21 0.88 12.13
CA LEU A 35 -1.85 0.79 13.45
C LEU A 35 -0.83 0.59 14.58
N ALA A 36 0.36 0.02 14.32
CA ALA A 36 1.44 0.06 15.29
C ALA A 36 1.91 1.50 15.54
N LYS A 37 2.11 2.30 14.47
CA LYS A 37 2.47 3.72 14.61
C LYS A 37 1.32 4.55 15.20
N ALA A 38 0.06 4.20 14.91
CA ALA A 38 -1.11 4.80 15.53
C ALA A 38 -1.24 4.47 17.03
N LYS A 39 -0.87 3.24 17.44
CA LYS A 39 -0.85 2.87 18.86
C LYS A 39 0.26 3.62 19.60
N ASN A 40 1.49 3.65 19.08
CA ASN A 40 2.57 4.45 19.70
C ASN A 40 2.28 5.97 19.70
N PHE A 41 1.46 6.48 18.77
CA PHE A 41 1.01 7.88 18.81
C PHE A 41 0.16 8.18 20.06
N TRP A 42 -0.70 7.26 20.48
CA TRP A 42 -1.59 7.43 21.64
C TRP A 42 -1.03 6.86 22.95
N ASP A 43 -0.09 5.94 22.85
CA ASP A 43 0.60 5.28 23.95
C ASP A 43 2.10 5.19 23.60
N PRO A 44 2.88 6.27 23.83
CA PRO A 44 4.30 6.32 23.46
C PRO A 44 5.17 5.31 24.21
N SER A 45 4.67 4.76 25.34
CA SER A 45 5.35 3.70 26.10
C SER A 45 5.34 2.35 25.37
N TRP A 46 4.33 2.12 24.52
CA TRP A 46 4.23 0.89 23.75
C TRP A 46 5.29 0.84 22.64
N CYS A 47 6.23 -0.09 22.78
CA CYS A 47 7.39 -0.27 21.89
C CYS A 47 8.23 1.01 21.75
N SER A 48 8.55 1.69 22.87
CA SER A 48 9.37 2.91 22.90
C SER A 48 10.72 2.75 22.17
N GLU A 49 11.39 1.62 22.38
CA GLU A 49 12.73 1.33 21.84
C GLU A 49 12.76 0.96 20.35
N ASP A 50 11.59 0.84 19.71
CA ASP A 50 11.50 0.51 18.30
C ASP A 50 11.71 1.76 17.42
N LEU A 51 12.72 1.69 16.54
CA LEU A 51 13.12 2.79 15.67
C LEU A 51 11.98 3.28 14.76
N PHE A 52 11.07 2.40 14.34
CA PHE A 52 10.01 2.78 13.41
C PHE A 52 8.85 3.48 14.10
N VAL A 53 8.24 2.88 15.14
CA VAL A 53 7.01 3.47 15.71
C VAL A 53 7.29 4.75 16.50
N SER A 54 8.46 4.85 17.13
CA SER A 54 8.93 6.05 17.83
C SER A 54 9.21 7.24 16.88
N SER A 55 9.76 6.97 15.69
CA SER A 55 10.10 7.98 14.67
C SER A 55 8.93 8.87 14.21
N GLY A 56 9.24 9.91 13.43
CA GLY A 56 8.28 10.94 13.01
C GLY A 56 7.01 10.39 12.35
N LYS A 57 5.88 11.02 12.64
CA LYS A 57 4.53 10.49 12.39
C LYS A 57 3.78 11.33 11.34
N ALA A 58 4.12 11.16 10.05
CA ALA A 58 3.64 12.05 8.98
C ALA A 58 2.12 12.01 8.73
N HIS A 59 1.46 10.85 8.91
CA HIS A 59 0.01 10.70 8.73
C HIS A 59 -0.79 11.13 9.97
N TRP A 60 -0.48 12.31 10.52
CA TRP A 60 -1.00 12.79 11.81
C TRP A 60 -2.52 12.66 11.95
N LEU A 61 -3.30 13.14 10.97
CA LEU A 61 -4.76 13.10 11.02
C LEU A 61 -5.32 11.66 11.06
N PHE A 62 -4.66 10.72 10.39
CA PHE A 62 -5.03 9.31 10.46
C PHE A 62 -4.76 8.74 11.85
N TYR A 63 -3.58 9.01 12.43
CA TYR A 63 -3.24 8.54 13.79
C TYR A 63 -4.18 9.16 14.84
N GLN A 64 -4.52 10.44 14.71
CA GLN A 64 -5.48 11.11 15.59
C GLN A 64 -6.87 10.45 15.56
N LEU A 65 -7.41 10.17 14.36
CA LEU A 65 -8.80 9.70 14.21
C LEU A 65 -8.97 8.18 14.30
N PHE A 66 -7.99 7.40 13.87
CA PHE A 66 -8.05 5.93 13.83
C PHE A 66 -7.13 5.24 14.85
N GLY A 67 -6.28 5.98 15.57
CA GLY A 67 -5.36 5.43 16.58
C GLY A 67 -5.93 5.30 17.99
N TRP A 68 -6.77 6.23 18.43
CA TRP A 68 -7.29 6.24 19.80
C TRP A 68 -8.07 4.96 20.21
N PRO A 69 -8.75 4.21 19.31
CA PRO A 69 -9.40 2.96 19.71
C PRO A 69 -8.41 1.88 20.18
N THR A 70 -7.12 1.98 19.84
CA THR A 70 -6.05 1.06 20.32
C THR A 70 -5.74 1.18 21.82
N LEU A 71 -6.33 2.17 22.51
CA LEU A 71 -6.33 2.30 23.97
C LEU A 71 -7.37 1.37 24.64
N PHE A 72 -8.46 1.06 23.92
CA PHE A 72 -9.60 0.30 24.46
C PHE A 72 -9.73 -1.10 23.84
N PHE A 73 -9.21 -1.29 22.63
CA PHE A 73 -9.37 -2.51 21.85
C PHE A 73 -8.04 -3.06 21.34
N SER A 74 -8.02 -4.35 20.99
CA SER A 74 -6.88 -4.96 20.31
C SER A 74 -6.60 -4.28 18.95
N LEU A 75 -5.37 -4.43 18.43
CA LEU A 75 -5.02 -3.95 17.09
C LEU A 75 -5.91 -4.58 16.01
N SER A 76 -6.26 -5.87 16.14
CA SER A 76 -7.17 -6.56 15.20
C SER A 76 -8.61 -6.04 15.26
N THR A 77 -9.11 -5.74 16.45
CA THR A 77 -10.44 -5.12 16.62
C THR A 77 -10.44 -3.70 16.05
N THR A 78 -9.39 -2.93 16.32
CA THR A 78 -9.22 -1.57 15.78
C THR A 78 -9.13 -1.57 14.25
N ALA A 79 -8.43 -2.55 13.66
CA ALA A 79 -8.40 -2.75 12.21
C ALA A 79 -9.79 -2.98 11.63
N TRP A 80 -10.62 -3.83 12.25
CA TRP A 80 -12.00 -4.05 11.80
C TRP A 80 -12.87 -2.80 11.90
N ILE A 81 -12.80 -2.06 13.01
CA ILE A 81 -13.49 -0.76 13.17
C ILE A 81 -13.06 0.20 12.05
N GLY A 82 -11.74 0.33 11.83
CA GLY A 82 -11.18 1.20 10.81
C GLY A 82 -11.55 0.80 9.38
N ARG A 83 -11.54 -0.51 9.06
CA ARG A 83 -12.00 -1.07 7.78
C ARG A 83 -13.46 -0.74 7.53
N LEU A 84 -14.36 -1.00 8.48
CA LEU A 84 -15.80 -0.73 8.32
C LEU A 84 -16.08 0.76 8.09
N ILE A 85 -15.38 1.65 8.82
CA ILE A 85 -15.47 3.11 8.60
C ILE A 85 -14.94 3.48 7.21
N GLY A 86 -13.71 3.05 6.87
CA GLY A 86 -13.05 3.39 5.60
C GLY A 86 -13.79 2.87 4.37
N TRP A 87 -14.25 1.62 4.39
CA TRP A 87 -15.07 1.02 3.34
C TRP A 87 -16.46 1.66 3.29
N GLY A 88 -17.06 2.01 4.43
CA GLY A 88 -18.32 2.76 4.49
C GLY A 88 -18.20 4.14 3.86
N MET A 89 -17.10 4.85 4.09
CA MET A 89 -16.79 6.14 3.43
C MET A 89 -16.58 5.96 1.92
N LEU A 90 -15.81 4.95 1.50
CA LEU A 90 -15.60 4.64 0.07
C LEU A 90 -16.92 4.28 -0.63
N ALA A 91 -17.76 3.46 -0.01
CA ALA A 91 -19.06 3.07 -0.53
C ALA A 91 -19.99 4.28 -0.67
N ALA A 92 -19.98 5.21 0.30
CA ALA A 92 -20.77 6.44 0.25
C ALA A 92 -20.26 7.39 -0.84
N GLY A 93 -18.95 7.56 -0.97
CA GLY A 93 -18.32 8.35 -2.02
C GLY A 93 -18.61 7.79 -3.42
N LEU A 94 -18.53 6.47 -3.60
CA LEU A 94 -18.79 5.81 -4.88
C LEU A 94 -20.28 5.86 -5.27
N ALA A 95 -21.19 5.64 -4.32
CA ALA A 95 -22.63 5.80 -4.53
C ALA A 95 -22.99 7.26 -4.86
N ARG A 96 -22.37 8.24 -4.18
CA ARG A 96 -22.51 9.66 -4.48
C ARG A 96 -22.03 9.96 -5.90
N LEU A 97 -20.81 9.55 -6.27
CA LEU A 97 -20.24 9.75 -7.61
C LEU A 97 -21.13 9.12 -8.70
N SER A 98 -21.54 7.87 -8.51
CA SER A 98 -22.45 7.17 -9.44
C SER A 98 -23.76 7.94 -9.64
N SER A 99 -24.35 8.47 -8.56
CA SER A 99 -25.55 9.30 -8.68
C SER A 99 -25.32 10.62 -9.44
N GLN A 100 -24.13 11.22 -9.34
CA GLN A 100 -23.83 12.51 -9.98
C GLN A 100 -23.47 12.37 -11.47
N ILE A 101 -22.86 11.26 -11.88
CA ILE A 101 -22.77 10.88 -13.30
C ILE A 101 -24.07 10.22 -13.83
N ARG A 102 -25.17 10.32 -13.06
CA ARG A 102 -26.53 9.88 -13.44
C ARG A 102 -26.66 8.37 -13.74
N LEU A 103 -25.93 7.53 -13.00
CA LEU A 103 -26.16 6.08 -13.02
C LEU A 103 -27.36 5.70 -12.12
N PRO A 104 -28.12 4.64 -12.47
CA PRO A 104 -29.11 4.05 -11.58
C PRO A 104 -28.46 3.57 -10.27
N SER A 105 -29.15 3.71 -9.13
CA SER A 105 -28.68 3.21 -7.82
C SER A 105 -28.28 1.73 -7.84
N ALA A 106 -29.10 0.89 -8.49
CA ALA A 106 -28.87 -0.54 -8.59
C ALA A 106 -27.62 -0.90 -9.41
N ALA A 107 -27.09 0.03 -10.21
CA ALA A 107 -25.90 -0.16 -11.03
C ALA A 107 -24.60 0.31 -10.34
N ALA A 108 -24.68 1.05 -9.23
CA ALA A 108 -23.49 1.50 -8.49
C ALA A 108 -22.61 0.34 -7.94
N PRO A 109 -23.15 -0.82 -7.51
CA PRO A 109 -22.35 -2.00 -7.18
C PRO A 109 -21.53 -2.54 -8.36
N LEU A 110 -22.01 -2.41 -9.61
CA LEU A 110 -21.26 -2.81 -10.80
C LEU A 110 -20.03 -1.92 -11.02
N VAL A 111 -20.15 -0.62 -10.74
CA VAL A 111 -18.99 0.30 -10.74
C VAL A 111 -17.94 -0.17 -9.74
N ALA A 112 -18.34 -0.63 -8.55
CA ALA A 112 -17.41 -1.14 -7.53
C ALA A 112 -16.62 -2.37 -8.02
N VAL A 113 -17.30 -3.36 -8.62
CA VAL A 113 -16.66 -4.58 -9.15
C VAL A 113 -15.69 -4.24 -10.29
N LEU A 114 -16.14 -3.46 -11.28
CA LEU A 114 -15.31 -3.03 -12.41
C LEU A 114 -14.10 -2.21 -11.95
N TRP A 115 -14.28 -1.32 -10.97
CA TRP A 115 -13.22 -0.47 -10.44
C TRP A 115 -12.17 -1.28 -9.68
N VAL A 116 -12.58 -2.16 -8.77
CA VAL A 116 -11.66 -3.01 -7.99
C VAL A 116 -10.87 -3.96 -8.89
N ALA A 117 -11.53 -4.63 -9.84
CA ALA A 117 -10.85 -5.51 -10.79
C ALA A 117 -9.90 -4.73 -11.72
N GLY A 118 -10.32 -3.56 -12.21
CA GLY A 118 -9.50 -2.69 -13.05
C GLY A 118 -8.27 -2.13 -12.33
N ILE A 119 -8.36 -1.83 -11.03
CA ILE A 119 -7.18 -1.50 -10.21
C ILE A 119 -6.28 -2.74 -10.09
N GLN A 120 -6.82 -3.89 -9.68
CA GLN A 120 -6.05 -5.10 -9.41
C GLN A 120 -5.22 -5.56 -10.62
N GLU A 121 -5.84 -5.60 -11.80
CA GLU A 121 -5.25 -6.16 -13.01
C GLU A 121 -4.61 -5.10 -13.93
N GLY A 122 -4.90 -3.82 -13.71
CA GLY A 122 -4.54 -2.72 -14.64
C GLY A 122 -3.70 -1.58 -14.04
N ASN A 123 -3.28 -1.67 -12.78
CA ASN A 123 -2.36 -0.69 -12.18
C ASN A 123 -0.96 -0.74 -12.87
N LEU A 124 -0.34 0.42 -13.05
CA LEU A 124 1.02 0.57 -13.55
C LEU A 124 2.06 0.35 -12.44
N ALA A 125 1.75 0.73 -11.21
CA ALA A 125 2.74 0.87 -10.15
C ALA A 125 2.28 0.29 -8.80
N GLY A 126 1.30 -0.61 -8.76
CA GLY A 126 0.94 -1.37 -7.56
C GLY A 126 -0.02 -0.68 -6.59
N GLU A 127 -0.74 0.36 -7.01
CA GLU A 127 -1.70 1.03 -6.13
C GLU A 127 -2.97 0.18 -5.87
N TRP A 128 -3.61 0.40 -4.73
CA TRP A 128 -4.88 -0.24 -4.36
C TRP A 128 -5.77 0.72 -3.58
N VAL A 129 -7.10 0.56 -3.62
CA VAL A 129 -8.04 1.45 -2.89
C VAL A 129 -8.85 0.70 -1.83
N VAL A 130 -9.27 -0.54 -2.13
CA VAL A 130 -10.02 -1.41 -1.20
C VAL A 130 -9.08 -2.50 -0.67
N GLY A 131 -8.98 -2.59 0.66
CA GLY A 131 -8.02 -3.44 1.37
C GLY A 131 -8.08 -3.18 2.88
N GLY A 132 -6.98 -3.41 3.60
CA GLY A 132 -6.88 -3.05 5.01
C GLY A 132 -6.96 -1.53 5.26
N ILE A 133 -7.09 -1.11 6.51
CA ILE A 133 -7.17 0.31 6.88
C ILE A 133 -5.79 0.98 6.91
N GLU A 134 -5.64 2.05 6.12
CA GLU A 134 -4.51 2.97 6.18
C GLU A 134 -4.93 4.38 5.74
N ALA A 135 -4.07 5.38 5.91
CA ALA A 135 -4.40 6.79 5.70
C ALA A 135 -4.97 7.14 4.30
N LYS A 136 -4.60 6.40 3.25
CA LYS A 136 -5.12 6.65 1.90
C LYS A 136 -6.58 6.22 1.70
N VAL A 137 -7.11 5.31 2.52
CA VAL A 137 -8.47 4.77 2.38
C VAL A 137 -9.54 5.86 2.58
N PRO A 138 -9.57 6.61 3.71
CA PRO A 138 -10.46 7.77 3.85
C PRO A 138 -10.10 8.89 2.86
N ALA A 139 -8.83 9.05 2.47
CA ALA A 139 -8.44 10.03 1.46
C ALA A 139 -9.09 9.74 0.09
N TYR A 140 -9.05 8.50 -0.40
CA TYR A 140 -9.73 8.11 -1.65
C TYR A 140 -11.25 8.28 -1.55
N ALA A 141 -11.86 8.01 -0.39
CA ALA A 141 -13.29 8.29 -0.20
C ALA A 141 -13.61 9.79 -0.38
N LEU A 142 -12.81 10.68 0.23
CA LEU A 142 -12.92 12.12 0.06
C LEU A 142 -12.64 12.57 -1.39
N VAL A 143 -11.74 11.89 -2.11
CA VAL A 143 -11.53 12.11 -3.55
C VAL A 143 -12.77 11.72 -4.36
N LEU A 144 -13.43 10.60 -4.09
CA LEU A 144 -14.70 10.24 -4.76
C LEU A 144 -15.80 11.29 -4.52
N PHE A 145 -15.92 11.81 -3.30
CA PHE A 145 -16.82 12.94 -3.01
C PHE A 145 -16.41 14.22 -3.75
N GLY A 146 -15.11 14.54 -3.78
CA GLY A 146 -14.58 15.72 -4.48
C GLY A 146 -14.81 15.69 -5.98
N ILE A 147 -14.63 14.51 -6.61
CA ILE A 147 -14.99 14.25 -8.01
C ILE A 147 -16.51 14.40 -8.18
N ALA A 148 -17.34 13.85 -7.29
CA ALA A 148 -18.80 13.96 -7.41
C ALA A 148 -19.31 15.42 -7.39
N GLU A 149 -18.64 16.31 -6.64
CA GLU A 149 -18.90 17.75 -6.69
C GLU A 149 -18.26 18.45 -7.90
N LEU A 150 -17.12 17.95 -8.40
CA LEU A 150 -16.49 18.41 -9.65
C LEU A 150 -17.42 18.15 -10.85
N LEU A 151 -18.10 17.00 -10.91
CA LEU A 151 -19.12 16.68 -11.92
C LEU A 151 -20.29 17.69 -11.93
N ARG A 152 -20.52 18.39 -10.82
CA ARG A 152 -21.52 19.46 -10.66
C ARG A 152 -20.96 20.87 -10.88
N ARG A 153 -19.68 21.00 -11.22
CA ARG A 153 -18.90 22.26 -11.22
C ARG A 153 -18.96 23.01 -9.87
N ASN A 154 -19.17 22.28 -8.77
CA ASN A 154 -19.18 22.82 -7.41
C ASN A 154 -17.75 22.90 -6.85
N TRP A 155 -16.92 23.72 -7.51
CA TRP A 155 -15.49 23.85 -7.24
C TRP A 155 -15.17 24.18 -5.78
N SER A 156 -16.05 24.91 -5.09
CA SER A 156 -15.86 25.22 -3.66
C SER A 156 -15.82 23.96 -2.80
N ALA A 157 -16.75 23.02 -3.01
CA ALA A 157 -16.73 21.75 -2.28
C ALA A 157 -15.59 20.83 -2.78
N THR A 158 -15.31 20.81 -4.08
CA THR A 158 -14.19 20.05 -4.67
C THR A 158 -12.85 20.38 -4.00
N TRP A 159 -12.51 21.67 -3.85
CA TRP A 159 -11.23 22.06 -3.24
C TRP A 159 -11.16 21.74 -1.74
N ILE A 160 -12.25 21.92 -0.99
CA ILE A 160 -12.31 21.54 0.42
C ILE A 160 -12.13 20.03 0.57
N LEU A 161 -12.79 19.21 -0.26
CA LEU A 161 -12.72 17.76 -0.22
C LEU A 161 -11.33 17.22 -0.61
N PHE A 162 -10.70 17.75 -1.66
CA PHE A 162 -9.33 17.39 -2.01
C PHE A 162 -8.29 17.90 -1.00
N GLY A 163 -8.51 19.07 -0.39
CA GLY A 163 -7.72 19.56 0.74
C GLY A 163 -7.81 18.63 1.96
N THR A 164 -9.01 18.21 2.33
CA THR A 164 -9.25 17.24 3.41
C THR A 164 -8.66 15.86 3.08
N ALA A 165 -8.75 15.40 1.83
CA ALA A 165 -8.06 14.18 1.39
C ALA A 165 -6.55 14.28 1.54
N SER A 166 -5.97 15.46 1.29
CA SER A 166 -4.54 15.74 1.45
C SER A 166 -4.10 15.75 2.92
N ALA A 167 -4.99 16.19 3.83
CA ALA A 167 -4.76 16.15 5.28
C ALA A 167 -4.67 14.71 5.82
N PHE A 168 -5.45 13.78 5.26
CA PHE A 168 -5.29 12.34 5.54
C PHE A 168 -4.05 11.75 4.88
N HIS A 169 -3.89 11.96 3.57
CA HIS A 169 -2.78 11.41 2.80
C HIS A 169 -2.33 12.38 1.69
N VAL A 170 -1.20 13.04 1.93
CA VAL A 170 -0.63 14.10 1.08
C VAL A 170 -0.58 13.73 -0.40
N LEU A 171 -0.05 12.56 -0.77
CA LEU A 171 0.06 12.18 -2.20
C LEU A 171 -1.31 11.97 -2.87
N THR A 172 -2.21 11.20 -2.25
CA THR A 172 -3.54 10.90 -2.81
C THR A 172 -4.40 12.17 -2.97
N GLY A 173 -4.44 13.03 -1.95
CA GLY A 173 -5.18 14.29 -2.01
C GLY A 173 -4.49 15.34 -2.88
N GLY A 174 -3.18 15.51 -2.74
CA GLY A 174 -2.40 16.52 -3.45
C GLY A 174 -2.41 16.31 -4.96
N TRP A 175 -2.21 15.08 -5.43
CA TRP A 175 -2.38 14.77 -6.85
C TRP A 175 -3.83 14.96 -7.32
N SER A 176 -4.83 14.78 -6.44
CA SER A 176 -6.23 15.07 -6.78
C SER A 176 -6.50 16.58 -6.90
N VAL A 177 -5.81 17.43 -6.13
CA VAL A 177 -5.84 18.90 -6.36
C VAL A 177 -5.26 19.24 -7.74
N VAL A 178 -4.12 18.65 -8.12
CA VAL A 178 -3.48 18.88 -9.43
C VAL A 178 -4.34 18.38 -10.58
N ALA A 179 -4.86 17.15 -10.52
CA ALA A 179 -5.78 16.61 -11.52
C ALA A 179 -7.10 17.40 -11.59
N GLY A 180 -7.58 17.88 -10.43
CA GLY A 180 -8.72 18.80 -10.33
C GLY A 180 -8.46 20.14 -11.00
N ALA A 181 -7.24 20.70 -10.88
CA ALA A 181 -6.85 21.95 -11.54
C ALA A 181 -6.75 21.77 -13.06
N ILE A 182 -6.21 20.64 -13.54
CA ILE A 182 -6.21 20.30 -14.98
C ILE A 182 -7.65 20.17 -15.50
N ALA A 183 -8.51 19.47 -14.76
CA ALA A 183 -9.93 19.36 -15.09
C ALA A 183 -10.65 20.72 -15.09
N PHE A 184 -10.34 21.60 -14.13
CA PHE A 184 -10.85 22.98 -14.09
C PHE A 184 -10.44 23.76 -15.34
N LEU A 185 -9.16 23.73 -15.73
CA LEU A 185 -8.68 24.43 -16.92
C LEU A 185 -9.43 23.97 -18.17
N TYR A 186 -9.63 22.66 -18.33
CA TYR A 186 -10.42 22.14 -19.43
C TYR A 186 -11.89 22.60 -19.36
N LEU A 187 -12.57 22.36 -18.23
CA LEU A 187 -14.02 22.59 -18.08
C LEU A 187 -14.45 24.07 -18.03
N GLU A 188 -13.57 24.97 -17.62
CA GLU A 188 -13.90 26.40 -17.44
C GLU A 188 -13.26 27.32 -18.49
N ARG A 189 -12.25 26.85 -19.24
CA ARG A 189 -11.55 27.66 -20.26
C ARG A 189 -11.60 27.09 -21.66
N ILE A 190 -11.36 25.79 -21.82
CA ILE A 190 -11.19 25.14 -23.14
C ILE A 190 -12.53 24.61 -23.68
N GLY A 191 -13.22 23.76 -22.91
CA GLY A 191 -14.43 23.06 -23.30
C GLY A 191 -15.75 23.81 -23.06
N THR A 192 -15.71 25.11 -22.74
CA THR A 192 -16.93 25.90 -22.53
C THR A 192 -17.50 26.39 -23.86
N ASN A 193 -18.59 25.79 -24.32
CA ASN A 193 -19.51 26.47 -25.23
C ASN A 193 -20.11 27.68 -24.47
N GLY A 194 -20.14 28.86 -25.10
CA GLY A 194 -20.26 30.17 -24.43
C GLY A 194 -21.50 30.45 -23.58
N GLU A 195 -22.46 29.53 -23.54
CA GLU A 195 -23.69 29.59 -22.73
C GLU A 195 -23.44 29.43 -21.21
N GLN A 196 -22.31 28.83 -20.81
CA GLN A 196 -22.04 28.50 -19.41
C GLN A 196 -21.23 29.58 -18.69
N VAL A 197 -21.78 30.10 -17.58
CA VAL A 197 -21.07 31.05 -16.69
C VAL A 197 -19.79 30.39 -16.15
N ARG A 198 -18.64 30.94 -16.55
CA ARG A 198 -17.31 30.50 -16.11
C ARG A 198 -17.10 30.79 -14.63
N GLN A 199 -16.59 29.81 -13.90
CA GLN A 199 -16.28 29.93 -12.48
C GLN A 199 -14.82 30.41 -12.31
N PRO A 200 -14.49 31.31 -11.35
CA PRO A 200 -13.09 31.62 -11.02
C PRO A 200 -12.39 30.45 -10.30
N PHE A 201 -11.08 30.32 -10.53
CA PHE A 201 -10.21 29.30 -9.91
C PHE A 201 -9.90 29.63 -8.45
N PHE A 202 -9.36 30.82 -8.21
CA PHE A 202 -8.99 31.34 -6.90
C PHE A 202 -10.24 31.73 -6.10
N ARG A 203 -10.88 30.74 -5.51
CA ARG A 203 -12.00 30.89 -4.57
C ARG A 203 -11.48 30.85 -3.13
N PRO A 204 -12.15 31.50 -2.15
CA PRO A 204 -11.85 31.32 -0.73
C PRO A 204 -11.78 29.85 -0.31
N ALA A 205 -12.62 28.99 -0.91
CA ALA A 205 -12.64 27.55 -0.68
C ALA A 205 -11.37 26.80 -1.15
N LEU A 206 -10.61 27.33 -2.14
CA LEU A 206 -9.30 26.78 -2.51
C LEU A 206 -8.29 27.00 -1.38
N PHE A 207 -8.26 28.22 -0.84
CA PHE A 207 -7.40 28.56 0.30
C PHE A 207 -7.84 27.86 1.58
N ALA A 208 -9.14 27.69 1.83
CA ALA A 208 -9.66 26.90 2.95
C ALA A 208 -9.28 25.41 2.84
N GLY A 209 -9.40 24.82 1.63
CA GLY A 209 -8.91 23.46 1.37
C GLY A 209 -7.40 23.33 1.57
N GLY A 210 -6.62 24.34 1.16
CA GLY A 210 -5.19 24.44 1.44
C GLY A 210 -4.85 24.55 2.93
N LEU A 211 -5.62 25.34 3.69
CA LEU A 211 -5.46 25.45 5.15
C LEU A 211 -5.77 24.13 5.86
N ILE A 212 -6.78 23.39 5.40
CA ILE A 212 -7.08 22.05 5.93
C ILE A 212 -5.95 21.07 5.59
N SER A 213 -5.37 21.12 4.38
CA SER A 213 -4.29 20.19 4.00
C SER A 213 -3.01 20.39 4.81
N LEU A 214 -2.80 21.58 5.42
CA LEU A 214 -1.69 21.82 6.36
C LEU A 214 -1.70 20.88 7.57
N VAL A 215 -2.84 20.33 7.98
CA VAL A 215 -2.92 19.32 9.06
C VAL A 215 -2.14 18.03 8.72
N GLY A 216 -2.04 17.69 7.44
CA GLY A 216 -1.20 16.57 6.96
C GLY A 216 0.18 17.01 6.45
N LEU A 217 0.26 18.18 5.81
CA LEU A 217 1.50 18.70 5.23
C LEU A 217 2.51 19.18 6.28
N LEU A 218 2.08 19.90 7.32
CA LEU A 218 3.00 20.47 8.31
C LEU A 218 3.74 19.40 9.11
N PRO A 219 3.11 18.33 9.65
CA PRO A 219 3.83 17.25 10.31
C PRO A 219 4.85 16.57 9.36
N ALA A 220 4.46 16.31 8.12
CA ALA A 220 5.34 15.69 7.12
C ALA A 220 6.53 16.60 6.71
N ALA A 221 6.32 17.92 6.66
CA ALA A 221 7.37 18.90 6.37
C ALA A 221 8.30 19.14 7.57
N ALA A 222 7.75 19.22 8.79
CA ALA A 222 8.51 19.38 10.03
C ALA A 222 9.48 18.21 10.28
N MET A 223 9.16 17.01 9.80
CA MET A 223 10.05 15.83 9.79
C MET A 223 11.29 15.96 8.89
N SER A 224 11.40 17.03 8.11
CA SER A 224 12.61 17.41 7.37
C SER A 224 13.29 18.67 7.94
N ALA A 225 12.79 19.23 9.04
CA ALA A 225 13.43 20.37 9.70
C ALA A 225 14.80 19.96 10.27
N GLY A 226 15.80 20.82 10.15
CA GLY A 226 17.17 20.55 10.60
C GLY A 226 17.98 19.54 9.77
N THR A 227 17.38 18.91 8.75
CA THR A 227 18.08 17.98 7.85
C THR A 227 18.95 18.74 6.84
N THR A 228 20.23 18.36 6.66
CA THR A 228 21.09 19.03 5.65
C THR A 228 20.69 18.66 4.21
N PRO A 229 21.10 19.42 3.18
CA PRO A 229 20.83 19.08 1.79
C PRO A 229 21.32 17.66 1.40
N GLU A 230 22.48 17.25 1.91
CA GLU A 230 23.13 15.95 1.67
C GLU A 230 22.36 14.82 2.35
N GLU A 231 21.91 15.05 3.60
CA GLU A 231 21.08 14.09 4.33
C GLU A 231 19.70 13.92 3.67
N SER A 232 19.13 15.00 3.17
CA SER A 232 17.87 14.99 2.39
C SER A 232 18.02 14.21 1.08
N VAL A 233 19.13 14.37 0.37
CA VAL A 233 19.49 13.56 -0.80
C VAL A 233 19.65 12.09 -0.42
N SER A 234 20.41 11.80 0.64
CA SER A 234 20.67 10.44 1.13
C SER A 234 19.36 9.71 1.49
N ALA A 235 18.48 10.36 2.26
CA ALA A 235 17.16 9.85 2.61
C ALA A 235 16.28 9.62 1.36
N ALA A 236 16.30 10.54 0.39
CA ALA A 236 15.56 10.37 -0.86
C ALA A 236 16.08 9.18 -1.70
N ARG A 237 17.41 8.98 -1.79
CA ARG A 237 17.99 7.80 -2.46
C ARG A 237 17.57 6.49 -1.77
N ILE A 238 17.64 6.44 -0.44
CA ILE A 238 17.23 5.27 0.36
C ILE A 238 15.75 4.93 0.12
N TYR A 239 14.87 5.93 0.21
CA TYR A 239 13.43 5.73 0.01
C TYR A 239 13.11 5.27 -1.42
N THR A 240 13.60 6.02 -2.42
CA THR A 240 13.22 5.86 -3.82
C THR A 240 13.90 4.67 -4.50
N TYR A 241 15.20 4.48 -4.32
CA TYR A 241 15.96 3.47 -5.08
C TYR A 241 16.14 2.16 -4.32
N PHE A 242 16.41 2.22 -3.02
CA PHE A 242 16.65 1.03 -2.23
C PHE A 242 15.36 0.39 -1.73
N ARG A 243 14.44 1.18 -1.16
CA ARG A 243 13.28 0.62 -0.44
C ARG A 243 12.02 0.43 -1.28
N ILE A 244 11.60 1.43 -2.05
CA ILE A 244 10.30 1.43 -2.77
C ILE A 244 10.45 1.64 -4.29
N SER A 245 11.58 1.24 -4.87
CA SER A 245 11.82 1.34 -6.32
C SER A 245 10.71 0.70 -7.17
N HIS A 246 10.20 -0.46 -6.75
CA HIS A 246 9.09 -1.18 -7.39
C HIS A 246 7.73 -0.44 -7.43
N HIS A 247 7.57 0.69 -6.74
CA HIS A 247 6.39 1.59 -6.89
C HIS A 247 6.74 2.98 -7.45
N LEU A 248 8.03 3.37 -7.46
CA LEU A 248 8.47 4.74 -7.69
C LEU A 248 9.38 4.93 -8.91
N LEU A 249 10.16 3.92 -9.29
CA LEU A 249 11.18 3.99 -10.34
C LEU A 249 10.71 3.19 -11.58
N PRO A 250 10.40 3.84 -12.72
CA PRO A 250 9.87 3.15 -13.89
C PRO A 250 10.76 2.03 -14.45
N SER A 251 12.09 2.15 -14.36
CA SER A 251 13.03 1.10 -14.77
C SER A 251 13.05 -0.12 -13.84
N ALA A 252 12.40 -0.06 -12.68
CA ALA A 252 12.19 -1.19 -11.77
C ALA A 252 10.78 -1.81 -11.87
N PHE A 253 9.92 -1.31 -12.76
CA PHE A 253 8.59 -1.90 -13.01
C PHE A 253 8.70 -3.07 -13.98
N HIS A 254 7.84 -4.08 -13.81
CA HIS A 254 7.75 -5.17 -14.77
C HIS A 254 7.12 -4.70 -16.09
N PHE A 255 7.61 -5.21 -17.22
CA PHE A 255 7.16 -4.76 -18.54
C PHE A 255 5.65 -5.00 -18.78
N ASP A 256 5.09 -6.09 -18.24
CA ASP A 256 3.65 -6.38 -18.32
C ASP A 256 2.79 -5.32 -17.60
N TRP A 257 3.34 -4.58 -16.62
CA TRP A 257 2.62 -3.48 -15.95
C TRP A 257 2.41 -2.29 -16.88
N PHE A 258 3.38 -1.99 -17.74
CA PHE A 258 3.20 -0.99 -18.81
C PHE A 258 2.17 -1.46 -19.84
N VAL A 259 2.23 -2.72 -20.27
CA VAL A 259 1.29 -3.29 -21.25
C VAL A 259 -0.14 -3.25 -20.72
N ARG A 260 -0.39 -3.81 -19.53
CA ARG A 260 -1.75 -3.88 -18.96
C ARG A 260 -2.34 -2.50 -18.65
N HIS A 261 -1.54 -1.55 -18.18
CA HIS A 261 -2.01 -0.18 -17.92
C HIS A 261 -2.26 0.59 -19.22
N SER A 262 -1.45 0.37 -20.25
CA SER A 262 -1.67 0.96 -21.58
C SER A 262 -2.95 0.43 -22.22
N VAL A 263 -3.19 -0.88 -22.16
CA VAL A 263 -4.44 -1.51 -22.60
C VAL A 263 -5.63 -0.97 -21.81
N LEU A 264 -5.54 -0.91 -20.47
CA LEU A 264 -6.59 -0.32 -19.62
C LEU A 264 -6.88 1.13 -20.05
N THR A 265 -5.85 1.94 -20.29
CA THR A 265 -5.99 3.36 -20.67
C THR A 265 -6.65 3.53 -22.03
N ILE A 266 -6.24 2.74 -23.04
CA ILE A 266 -6.84 2.75 -24.38
C ILE A 266 -8.31 2.32 -24.30
N VAL A 267 -8.60 1.21 -23.60
CA VAL A 267 -9.97 0.71 -23.39
C VAL A 267 -10.82 1.75 -22.65
N THR A 268 -10.26 2.44 -21.66
CA THR A 268 -10.91 3.56 -20.95
C THR A 268 -11.28 4.70 -21.90
N GLY A 269 -10.36 5.11 -22.77
CA GLY A 269 -10.61 6.15 -23.78
C GLY A 269 -11.72 5.76 -24.76
N LEU A 270 -11.68 4.52 -25.27
CA LEU A 270 -12.71 3.98 -26.17
C LEU A 270 -14.10 3.94 -25.52
N PHE A 271 -14.20 3.46 -24.28
CA PHE A 271 -15.48 3.42 -23.55
C PHE A 271 -15.99 4.80 -23.13
N LEU A 272 -15.11 5.75 -22.78
CA LEU A 272 -15.50 7.15 -22.53
C LEU A 272 -16.06 7.80 -23.81
N GLY A 273 -15.41 7.58 -24.95
CA GLY A 273 -15.89 8.07 -26.25
C GLY A 273 -17.24 7.47 -26.65
N ALA A 274 -17.40 6.16 -26.48
CA ALA A 274 -18.66 5.46 -26.74
C ALA A 274 -19.78 5.91 -25.80
N ASP A 275 -19.54 6.00 -24.48
CA ASP A 275 -20.54 6.50 -23.52
C ASP A 275 -20.91 7.95 -23.84
N TRP A 276 -19.94 8.83 -24.14
CA TRP A 276 -20.25 10.20 -24.54
C TRP A 276 -21.12 10.27 -25.80
N PHE A 277 -20.81 9.48 -26.82
CA PHE A 277 -21.56 9.46 -28.09
C PHE A 277 -23.00 8.99 -27.89
N TYR A 278 -23.21 7.88 -27.16
CA TYR A 278 -24.54 7.28 -26.95
C TYR A 278 -25.31 7.77 -25.71
N ALA A 279 -24.69 8.57 -24.84
CA ALA A 279 -25.34 9.18 -23.69
C ALA A 279 -26.29 10.31 -24.09
N GLU A 280 -27.32 10.50 -23.27
CA GLU A 280 -28.15 11.70 -23.30
C GLU A 280 -27.30 12.95 -23.03
N ASN A 281 -27.67 14.08 -23.63
CA ASN A 281 -27.09 15.41 -23.34
C ASN A 281 -26.98 15.70 -21.84
N SER A 282 -27.96 15.19 -21.07
CA SER A 282 -28.07 15.32 -19.62
C SER A 282 -26.87 14.69 -18.87
N ARG A 283 -26.28 13.61 -19.39
CA ARG A 283 -25.14 12.87 -18.82
C ARG A 283 -23.79 13.28 -19.42
N ARG A 284 -23.76 13.73 -20.69
CA ARG A 284 -22.52 14.05 -21.44
C ARG A 284 -21.55 14.97 -20.67
N SER A 285 -22.05 16.01 -20.00
CA SER A 285 -21.20 16.92 -19.21
C SER A 285 -20.49 16.22 -18.04
N GLY A 286 -21.13 15.26 -17.38
CA GLY A 286 -20.52 14.44 -16.34
C GLY A 286 -19.46 13.48 -16.87
N ILE A 287 -19.66 12.91 -18.07
CA ILE A 287 -18.66 12.07 -18.73
C ILE A 287 -17.42 12.89 -19.06
N VAL A 288 -17.60 14.08 -19.68
CA VAL A 288 -16.50 15.01 -19.98
C VAL A 288 -15.75 15.40 -18.71
N ALA A 289 -16.46 15.78 -17.63
CA ALA A 289 -15.83 16.16 -16.38
C ALA A 289 -15.02 15.03 -15.72
N LEU A 290 -15.51 13.78 -15.76
CA LEU A 290 -14.77 12.61 -15.30
C LEU A 290 -13.55 12.33 -16.19
N ALA A 291 -13.70 12.44 -17.51
CA ALA A 291 -12.62 12.27 -18.48
C ALA A 291 -11.51 13.32 -18.29
N SER A 292 -11.85 14.59 -18.04
CA SER A 292 -10.86 15.65 -17.77
C SER A 292 -10.06 15.39 -16.50
N PHE A 293 -10.71 14.87 -15.44
CA PHE A 293 -10.02 14.50 -14.20
C PHE A 293 -9.12 13.26 -14.40
N ALA A 294 -9.59 12.25 -15.14
CA ALA A 294 -8.78 11.09 -15.50
C ALA A 294 -7.58 11.44 -16.39
N ALA A 295 -7.77 12.34 -17.37
CA ALA A 295 -6.68 12.88 -18.18
C ALA A 295 -5.66 13.66 -17.34
N GLY A 296 -6.12 14.42 -16.33
CA GLY A 296 -5.24 15.06 -15.35
C GLY A 296 -4.41 14.05 -14.54
N ALA A 297 -5.02 12.96 -14.09
CA ALA A 297 -4.31 11.87 -13.41
C ALA A 297 -3.27 11.18 -14.31
N LEU A 298 -3.63 10.91 -15.57
CA LEU A 298 -2.71 10.34 -16.57
C LEU A 298 -1.55 11.28 -16.92
N LEU A 299 -1.79 12.60 -17.01
CA LEU A 299 -0.73 13.58 -17.27
C LEU A 299 0.31 13.61 -16.14
N ILE A 300 -0.12 13.48 -14.88
CA ILE A 300 0.79 13.34 -13.73
C ILE A 300 1.66 12.07 -13.89
N SER A 301 1.07 10.93 -14.27
CA SER A 301 1.83 9.71 -14.56
C SER A 301 2.83 9.89 -15.70
N LEU A 302 2.46 10.58 -16.79
CA LEU A 302 3.36 10.87 -17.91
C LEU A 302 4.54 11.74 -17.48
N CYS A 303 4.32 12.77 -16.65
CA CYS A 303 5.41 13.50 -16.01
C CYS A 303 6.29 12.59 -15.16
N GLY A 304 5.72 11.63 -14.43
CA GLY A 304 6.44 10.61 -13.70
C GLY A 304 7.37 9.74 -14.57
N LEU A 305 6.96 9.39 -15.79
CA LEU A 305 7.81 8.67 -16.74
C LEU A 305 8.99 9.52 -17.22
N VAL A 306 8.77 10.82 -17.49
CA VAL A 306 9.85 11.76 -17.85
C VAL A 306 10.84 11.93 -16.70
N VAL A 307 10.36 12.11 -15.47
CA VAL A 307 11.20 12.12 -14.26
C VAL A 307 11.95 10.79 -14.10
N GLY A 308 11.35 9.67 -14.51
CA GLY A 308 11.95 8.34 -14.55
C GLY A 308 13.16 8.19 -15.47
N MET A 309 13.39 9.13 -16.40
CA MET A 309 14.58 9.18 -17.26
C MET A 309 15.76 9.93 -16.60
N LEU A 310 15.49 10.77 -15.60
CA LEU A 310 16.50 11.55 -14.90
C LEU A 310 17.57 10.76 -14.11
N PRO A 311 17.37 9.50 -13.63
CA PRO A 311 18.42 8.77 -12.90
C PRO A 311 19.76 8.65 -13.65
N ALA A 312 19.75 8.67 -14.98
CA ALA A 312 20.96 8.59 -15.81
C ALA A 312 21.79 9.89 -15.84
N VAL A 313 21.20 11.04 -15.52
CA VAL A 313 21.83 12.38 -15.66
C VAL A 313 21.82 13.22 -14.38
N ALA A 314 20.82 13.02 -13.52
CA ALA A 314 20.60 13.78 -12.29
C ALA A 314 19.96 12.87 -11.21
N PRO A 315 20.67 11.82 -10.73
CA PRO A 315 20.12 10.84 -9.80
C PRO A 315 19.59 11.43 -8.49
N ASP A 316 20.14 12.56 -8.03
CA ASP A 316 19.68 13.20 -6.79
C ASP A 316 18.37 13.97 -6.96
N LEU A 317 18.21 14.63 -8.10
CA LEU A 317 16.94 15.28 -8.46
C LEU A 317 15.87 14.21 -8.70
N ALA A 318 16.21 13.15 -9.44
CA ALA A 318 15.34 12.02 -9.68
C ALA A 318 14.88 11.35 -8.36
N ALA A 319 15.79 11.09 -7.41
CA ALA A 319 15.44 10.55 -6.10
C ALA A 319 14.47 11.46 -5.32
N LYS A 320 14.71 12.78 -5.33
CA LYS A 320 13.89 13.81 -4.67
C LYS A 320 12.50 13.98 -5.30
N LEU A 321 12.35 13.73 -6.60
CA LEU A 321 11.09 13.86 -7.34
C LEU A 321 10.28 12.55 -7.36
N LEU A 322 10.90 11.39 -7.63
CA LEU A 322 10.19 10.12 -7.75
C LEU A 322 9.54 9.66 -6.43
N ARG A 323 10.05 10.10 -5.26
CA ARG A 323 9.46 9.83 -3.94
C ARG A 323 7.98 10.23 -3.80
N PHE A 324 7.48 11.12 -4.66
CA PHE A 324 6.08 11.58 -4.67
C PHE A 324 5.10 10.63 -5.40
N TYR A 325 5.56 9.48 -5.90
CA TYR A 325 4.70 8.39 -6.40
C TYR A 325 3.71 8.85 -7.49
N TRP A 326 4.25 9.38 -8.59
CA TRP A 326 3.52 10.00 -9.70
C TRP A 326 2.39 9.14 -10.31
N PHE A 327 2.52 7.81 -10.27
CA PHE A 327 1.60 6.87 -10.91
C PHE A 327 0.32 6.58 -10.11
N ARG A 328 0.35 6.85 -8.79
CA ARG A 328 -0.70 6.50 -7.82
C ARG A 328 -2.11 6.91 -8.20
N LEU A 329 -2.28 8.11 -8.77
CA LEU A 329 -3.63 8.61 -9.06
C LEU A 329 -4.21 7.95 -10.31
N ALA A 330 -3.43 7.75 -11.37
CA ALA A 330 -3.89 7.09 -12.59
C ALA A 330 -4.32 5.64 -12.33
N ASP A 331 -3.55 4.90 -11.53
CA ASP A 331 -3.86 3.51 -11.14
C ASP A 331 -5.26 3.37 -10.50
N ALA A 332 -5.73 4.40 -9.78
CA ALA A 332 -7.06 4.43 -9.18
C ALA A 332 -8.13 5.05 -10.10
N ILE A 333 -7.81 6.11 -10.85
CA ILE A 333 -8.81 6.92 -11.55
C ILE A 333 -9.11 6.43 -12.98
N THR A 334 -8.13 5.89 -13.69
CA THR A 334 -8.34 5.27 -15.01
C THR A 334 -9.38 4.14 -14.95
N PRO A 335 -9.27 3.12 -14.06
CA PRO A 335 -10.29 2.08 -13.96
C PRO A 335 -11.63 2.58 -13.41
N LEU A 336 -11.66 3.67 -12.63
CA LEU A 336 -12.91 4.31 -12.19
C LEU A 336 -13.66 4.91 -13.38
N ALA A 337 -12.96 5.62 -14.27
CA ALA A 337 -13.53 6.20 -15.47
C ALA A 337 -14.08 5.12 -16.42
N LEU A 338 -13.36 4.01 -16.60
CA LEU A 338 -13.83 2.84 -17.32
C LEU A 338 -15.11 2.26 -16.70
N ALA A 339 -15.10 2.03 -15.39
CA ALA A 339 -16.21 1.46 -14.65
C ALA A 339 -17.49 2.28 -14.76
N CYS A 340 -17.39 3.62 -14.64
CA CYS A 340 -18.53 4.52 -14.81
C CYS A 340 -19.06 4.54 -16.25
N SER A 341 -18.19 4.40 -17.27
CA SER A 341 -18.54 4.46 -18.69
C SER A 341 -19.24 3.19 -19.17
N ILE A 342 -18.68 2.02 -18.84
CA ILE A 342 -19.31 0.71 -19.12
C ILE A 342 -20.69 0.64 -18.45
N THR A 343 -20.76 0.99 -17.17
CA THR A 343 -22.04 0.99 -16.43
C THR A 343 -23.05 1.96 -17.04
N GLY A 344 -22.59 3.08 -17.61
CA GLY A 344 -23.40 4.05 -18.35
C GLY A 344 -24.04 3.47 -19.61
N LEU A 345 -23.21 2.92 -20.49
CA LEU A 345 -23.64 2.28 -21.73
C LEU A 345 -24.62 1.13 -21.48
N LEU A 346 -24.30 0.25 -20.53
CA LEU A 346 -25.18 -0.88 -20.17
C LEU A 346 -26.53 -0.38 -19.59
N SER A 347 -26.52 0.66 -18.75
CA SER A 347 -27.76 1.25 -18.19
C SER A 347 -28.61 1.93 -19.28
N SER A 348 -27.98 2.69 -20.18
CA SER A 348 -28.60 3.40 -21.33
C SER A 348 -29.14 2.44 -22.40
N TYR A 349 -28.62 1.21 -22.45
CA TYR A 349 -29.17 0.15 -23.28
C TYR A 349 -30.33 -0.56 -22.59
N ALA A 350 -30.15 -0.99 -21.34
CA ALA A 350 -31.17 -1.69 -20.57
C ALA A 350 -32.47 -0.87 -20.43
N SER A 351 -32.38 0.46 -20.29
CA SER A 351 -33.54 1.35 -20.23
C SER A 351 -34.29 1.53 -21.55
N LYS A 352 -33.75 1.02 -22.67
CA LYS A 352 -34.36 1.08 -24.01
C LYS A 352 -34.82 -0.29 -24.53
N LEU A 353 -34.64 -1.36 -23.74
CA LEU A 353 -35.16 -2.68 -24.07
C LEU A 353 -36.70 -2.69 -23.96
N PRO A 354 -37.44 -3.28 -24.93
CA PRO A 354 -38.88 -3.43 -24.81
C PRO A 354 -39.30 -4.18 -23.55
N ALA A 355 -40.33 -3.66 -22.87
CA ALA A 355 -40.93 -4.30 -21.70
C ALA A 355 -41.97 -5.36 -22.11
N GLU A 356 -41.55 -6.41 -22.81
CA GLU A 356 -42.38 -7.60 -23.08
C GLU A 356 -42.48 -8.48 -21.82
N PRO A 357 -43.60 -8.54 -21.08
CA PRO A 357 -43.65 -9.15 -19.74
C PRO A 357 -43.07 -10.57 -19.68
N ASP A 358 -43.45 -11.42 -20.63
CA ASP A 358 -43.16 -12.86 -20.63
C ASP A 358 -41.88 -13.25 -21.39
N ALA A 359 -41.22 -12.30 -22.06
CA ALA A 359 -39.98 -12.58 -22.78
C ALA A 359 -38.80 -12.68 -21.80
N SER A 360 -38.09 -13.81 -21.82
CA SER A 360 -36.86 -13.98 -21.03
C SER A 360 -35.82 -12.91 -21.39
N ILE A 361 -35.01 -12.49 -20.41
CA ILE A 361 -34.01 -11.44 -20.61
C ILE A 361 -33.05 -11.76 -21.77
N TRP A 362 -32.71 -13.04 -21.95
CA TRP A 362 -31.90 -13.54 -23.06
C TRP A 362 -32.58 -13.37 -24.43
N LYS A 363 -33.90 -13.62 -24.52
CA LYS A 363 -34.66 -13.41 -25.75
C LYS A 363 -34.67 -11.93 -26.12
N ARG A 364 -34.90 -11.03 -25.14
CA ARG A 364 -34.90 -9.58 -25.34
C ARG A 364 -33.52 -9.04 -25.77
N ILE A 365 -32.45 -9.48 -25.10
CA ILE A 365 -31.08 -9.10 -25.49
C ILE A 365 -30.76 -9.58 -26.91
N ARG A 366 -31.15 -10.82 -27.26
CA ARG A 366 -30.88 -11.39 -28.58
C ARG A 366 -31.65 -10.68 -29.70
N SER A 367 -32.87 -10.20 -29.46
CA SER A 367 -33.63 -9.43 -30.45
C SER A 367 -33.21 -7.97 -30.54
N SER A 368 -32.58 -7.41 -29.50
CA SER A 368 -32.12 -6.02 -29.47
C SER A 368 -30.67 -5.81 -29.93
N VAL A 369 -29.88 -6.87 -30.10
CA VAL A 369 -28.51 -6.80 -30.65
C VAL A 369 -28.58 -6.67 -32.17
N GLN A 370 -28.13 -5.54 -32.69
CA GLN A 370 -28.02 -5.29 -34.13
C GLN A 370 -26.54 -5.35 -34.56
N ARG A 371 -26.27 -5.37 -35.87
CA ARG A 371 -24.91 -5.26 -36.43
C ARG A 371 -24.47 -3.79 -36.48
N ASP A 372 -24.51 -3.11 -35.34
CA ASP A 372 -24.13 -1.69 -35.20
C ASP A 372 -23.03 -1.49 -34.16
N LEU A 373 -22.33 -0.36 -34.24
CA LEU A 373 -21.23 -0.04 -33.33
C LEU A 373 -21.67 0.01 -31.87
N ARG A 374 -22.93 0.41 -31.60
CA ARG A 374 -23.48 0.46 -30.24
C ARG A 374 -23.58 -0.93 -29.63
N SER A 375 -24.14 -1.89 -30.36
CA SER A 375 -24.24 -3.28 -29.92
C SER A 375 -22.85 -3.89 -29.70
N THR A 376 -21.87 -3.58 -30.56
CA THR A 376 -20.47 -3.99 -30.35
C THR A 376 -19.90 -3.44 -29.04
N CYS A 377 -20.08 -2.15 -28.74
CA CYS A 377 -19.64 -1.56 -27.47
C CYS A 377 -20.35 -2.18 -26.25
N ILE A 378 -21.63 -2.54 -26.37
CA ILE A 378 -22.39 -3.20 -25.30
C ILE A 378 -21.89 -4.62 -25.05
N ILE A 379 -21.64 -5.40 -26.11
CA ILE A 379 -21.08 -6.76 -26.01
C ILE A 379 -19.67 -6.71 -25.40
N ALA A 380 -18.81 -5.81 -25.87
CA ALA A 380 -17.48 -5.60 -25.29
C ALA A 380 -17.57 -5.20 -23.80
N GLY A 381 -18.50 -4.31 -23.44
CA GLY A 381 -18.74 -3.91 -22.06
C GLY A 381 -19.19 -5.09 -21.18
N GLY A 382 -20.11 -5.92 -21.70
CA GLY A 382 -20.54 -7.15 -21.03
C GLY A 382 -19.41 -8.16 -20.82
N ILE A 383 -18.53 -8.32 -21.82
CA ILE A 383 -17.32 -9.16 -21.70
C ILE A 383 -16.40 -8.63 -20.59
N VAL A 384 -16.13 -7.33 -20.55
CA VAL A 384 -15.32 -6.70 -19.47
C VAL A 384 -15.97 -6.89 -18.10
N VAL A 385 -17.32 -6.83 -17.99
CA VAL A 385 -18.04 -7.14 -16.75
C VAL A 385 -17.83 -8.60 -16.32
N VAL A 386 -17.92 -9.56 -17.24
CA VAL A 386 -17.68 -10.99 -16.94
C VAL A 386 -16.24 -11.20 -16.46
N PHE A 387 -15.24 -10.61 -17.14
CA PHE A 387 -13.86 -10.65 -16.68
C PHE A 387 -13.69 -9.99 -15.30
N ALA A 388 -14.27 -8.83 -15.05
CA ALA A 388 -14.16 -8.15 -13.75
C ALA A 388 -14.76 -8.99 -12.61
N ILE A 389 -15.92 -9.61 -12.83
CA ILE A 389 -16.54 -10.54 -11.86
C ILE A 389 -15.62 -11.75 -11.64
N TYR A 390 -15.08 -12.34 -12.70
CA TYR A 390 -14.14 -13.47 -12.60
C TYR A 390 -12.87 -13.10 -11.82
N HIS A 391 -12.23 -11.97 -12.13
CA HIS A 391 -10.98 -11.55 -11.48
C HIS A 391 -11.18 -11.13 -10.02
N ALA A 392 -12.26 -10.41 -9.70
CA ALA A 392 -12.61 -10.09 -8.31
C ALA A 392 -13.02 -11.33 -7.52
N GLY A 393 -13.80 -12.24 -8.13
CA GLY A 393 -14.20 -13.51 -7.53
C GLY A 393 -13.01 -14.45 -7.30
N ARG A 394 -12.10 -14.58 -8.26
CA ARG A 394 -10.85 -15.34 -8.14
C ARG A 394 -9.96 -14.79 -7.02
N SER A 395 -9.77 -13.47 -6.97
CA SER A 395 -8.97 -12.83 -5.90
C SER A 395 -9.58 -13.07 -4.51
N THR A 396 -10.91 -12.95 -4.41
CA THR A 396 -11.66 -13.25 -3.18
C THR A 396 -11.49 -14.72 -2.78
N TRP A 397 -11.68 -15.64 -3.72
CA TRP A 397 -11.53 -17.07 -3.51
C TRP A 397 -10.11 -17.44 -3.09
N GLU A 398 -9.08 -16.89 -3.73
CA GLU A 398 -7.68 -17.12 -3.36
C GLU A 398 -7.37 -16.64 -1.92
N ARG A 399 -7.89 -15.49 -1.49
CA ARG A 399 -7.72 -15.01 -0.11
C ARG A 399 -8.43 -15.90 0.91
N VAL A 400 -9.66 -16.30 0.62
CA VAL A 400 -10.44 -17.22 1.48
C VAL A 400 -9.79 -18.60 1.54
N ALA A 401 -9.28 -19.10 0.40
CA ALA A 401 -8.59 -20.38 0.30
C ALA A 401 -7.19 -20.37 0.93
N ASP A 402 -6.48 -19.24 0.98
CA ASP A 402 -5.24 -19.08 1.75
C ASP A 402 -5.52 -19.07 3.27
N ASN A 403 -6.66 -18.50 3.71
CA ASN A 403 -7.15 -18.44 5.10
C ASN A 403 -6.10 -18.02 6.16
N VAL A 404 -5.15 -17.18 5.76
CA VAL A 404 -4.23 -16.46 6.64
C VAL A 404 -4.36 -14.97 6.35
N PRO A 405 -4.12 -14.07 7.32
CA PRO A 405 -3.98 -12.64 7.04
C PRO A 405 -2.99 -12.44 5.91
N ILE A 406 -3.29 -11.52 4.97
CA ILE A 406 -2.44 -11.32 3.80
C ILE A 406 -0.98 -10.94 4.17
N SER A 407 -0.77 -10.31 5.34
CA SER A 407 0.55 -10.06 5.95
C SER A 407 1.37 -11.32 6.29
N HIS A 408 0.74 -12.49 6.38
CA HIS A 408 1.35 -13.79 6.65
C HIS A 408 1.32 -14.71 5.41
N SER A 409 0.76 -14.26 4.28
CA SER A 409 0.74 -15.04 3.04
C SER A 409 2.16 -15.31 2.56
N ASN A 410 2.50 -16.59 2.39
CA ASN A 410 3.80 -17.00 1.86
C ASN A 410 4.07 -16.42 0.45
N ARG A 411 3.00 -16.10 -0.30
CA ARG A 411 3.06 -15.40 -1.58
C ARG A 411 3.57 -13.97 -1.44
N LEU A 412 3.08 -13.23 -0.44
CA LEU A 412 3.53 -11.86 -0.14
C LEU A 412 4.94 -11.85 0.46
N LEU A 413 5.24 -12.77 1.38
CA LEU A 413 6.54 -12.82 2.05
C LEU A 413 7.66 -13.37 1.14
N GLY A 414 7.31 -14.03 0.04
CA GLY A 414 8.23 -14.59 -0.94
C GLY A 414 8.83 -15.95 -0.57
N LEU A 415 8.45 -16.52 0.58
CA LEU A 415 8.98 -17.78 1.10
C LEU A 415 8.03 -18.93 0.74
N ASN A 416 8.45 -19.84 -0.15
CA ASN A 416 7.65 -20.99 -0.60
C ASN A 416 6.25 -20.57 -1.12
N ARG A 417 6.22 -19.79 -2.20
CA ARG A 417 4.99 -19.15 -2.76
C ARG A 417 3.85 -20.11 -3.09
N SER A 418 4.13 -21.39 -3.32
CA SER A 418 3.18 -22.47 -3.61
C SER A 418 2.87 -23.36 -2.38
N ALA A 419 3.13 -22.87 -1.16
CA ALA A 419 2.81 -23.58 0.06
C ALA A 419 1.33 -23.96 0.15
N SER A 420 1.05 -25.22 0.47
CA SER A 420 -0.31 -25.69 0.76
C SER A 420 -0.93 -24.93 1.94
N TYR A 421 -2.27 -24.87 1.95
CA TYR A 421 -3.09 -24.29 3.02
C TYR A 421 -2.56 -24.62 4.42
N TRP A 422 -2.43 -25.91 4.74
CA TRP A 422 -1.99 -26.38 6.06
C TRP A 422 -0.58 -25.88 6.42
N LYS A 423 0.32 -25.74 5.44
CA LYS A 423 1.68 -25.23 5.64
C LYS A 423 1.70 -23.72 5.86
N GLN A 424 0.84 -22.95 5.18
CA GLN A 424 0.67 -21.50 5.43
C GLN A 424 0.06 -21.26 6.81
N ARG A 425 -1.03 -21.97 7.14
CA ARG A 425 -1.67 -21.87 8.44
C ARG A 425 -0.74 -22.25 9.59
N ARG A 426 0.01 -23.36 9.48
CA ARG A 426 1.00 -23.74 10.49
C ARG A 426 2.15 -22.72 10.61
N THR A 427 2.59 -22.13 9.50
CA THR A 427 3.58 -21.02 9.50
C THR A 427 3.06 -19.83 10.32
N MET A 428 1.79 -19.46 10.15
CA MET A 428 1.15 -18.37 10.89
C MET A 428 0.99 -18.71 12.38
N GLU A 429 0.55 -19.92 12.71
CA GLU A 429 0.40 -20.40 14.10
C GLU A 429 1.77 -20.40 14.81
N ASP A 430 2.79 -21.01 14.19
CA ASP A 430 4.18 -20.98 14.66
C ASP A 430 4.71 -19.54 14.86
N TRP A 431 4.34 -18.59 13.99
CA TRP A 431 4.76 -17.19 14.11
C TRP A 431 4.09 -16.47 15.29
N ILE A 432 2.78 -16.69 15.47
CA ILE A 432 2.03 -16.09 16.59
C ILE A 432 2.52 -16.68 17.92
N ASP A 433 2.79 -17.98 17.97
CA ASP A 433 3.23 -18.64 19.20
C ASP A 433 4.64 -18.23 19.61
N VAL A 434 5.59 -18.04 18.67
CA VAL A 434 6.91 -17.46 19.02
C VAL A 434 6.80 -15.99 19.47
N CYS A 435 5.88 -15.20 18.88
CA CYS A 435 5.63 -13.83 19.35
C CYS A 435 5.01 -13.79 20.75
N ARG A 436 4.09 -14.73 21.08
CA ARG A 436 3.50 -14.88 22.42
C ARG A 436 4.54 -15.33 23.45
N PHE A 437 5.40 -16.29 23.09
CA PHE A 437 6.53 -16.70 23.93
C PHE A 437 7.42 -15.51 24.28
N VAL A 438 7.82 -14.72 23.28
CA VAL A 438 8.62 -13.51 23.49
C VAL A 438 7.89 -12.52 24.40
N ARG A 439 6.60 -12.27 24.18
CA ARG A 439 5.79 -11.36 25.01
C ARG A 439 5.70 -11.79 26.47
N ALA A 440 5.69 -13.10 26.75
CA ALA A 440 5.58 -13.65 28.09
C ALA A 440 6.92 -13.73 28.83
N ASN A 441 8.03 -13.86 28.11
CA ASN A 441 9.35 -14.17 28.69
C ASN A 441 10.42 -13.06 28.51
N THR A 442 10.03 -11.86 28.09
CA THR A 442 10.93 -10.69 27.97
C THR A 442 10.34 -9.45 28.66
N ALA A 443 11.18 -8.52 29.11
CA ALA A 443 10.74 -7.21 29.63
C ALA A 443 10.02 -6.38 28.55
N THR A 444 9.16 -5.44 28.93
CA THR A 444 8.24 -4.72 28.01
C THR A 444 8.93 -3.83 26.99
N ASP A 445 10.11 -3.34 27.34
CA ASP A 445 11.06 -2.53 26.58
C ASP A 445 12.01 -3.37 25.70
N ALA A 446 12.03 -4.70 25.85
CA ALA A 446 13.01 -5.55 25.18
C ALA A 446 12.99 -5.40 23.64
N VAL A 447 14.20 -5.26 23.09
CA VAL A 447 14.47 -5.22 21.64
C VAL A 447 14.92 -6.61 21.16
N LEU A 448 14.46 -7.03 19.99
CA LEU A 448 14.84 -8.31 19.40
C LEU A 448 15.37 -8.19 17.96
N LEU A 449 16.23 -9.13 17.58
CA LEU A 449 16.52 -9.43 16.18
C LEU A 449 15.42 -10.36 15.62
N THR A 450 14.85 -10.04 14.46
CA THR A 450 13.72 -10.78 13.88
C THR A 450 14.03 -11.24 12.44
N PRO A 451 13.29 -12.21 11.86
CA PRO A 451 13.47 -12.60 10.48
C PRO A 451 13.02 -11.48 9.52
N ARG A 452 13.88 -11.06 8.57
CA ARG A 452 13.63 -9.95 7.63
C ARG A 452 12.21 -9.83 7.06
N HIS A 453 11.60 -10.96 6.73
CA HIS A 453 10.38 -11.04 5.93
C HIS A 453 9.10 -10.84 6.74
N GLN A 454 9.16 -10.91 8.07
CA GLN A 454 7.98 -10.72 8.91
C GLN A 454 7.43 -9.28 8.82
N GLN A 455 6.14 -9.10 9.09
CA GLN A 455 5.47 -7.79 9.06
C GLN A 455 4.65 -7.48 10.33
N SER A 456 4.61 -8.40 11.29
CA SER A 456 3.60 -8.44 12.36
C SER A 456 4.17 -8.73 13.74
N PHE A 457 5.50 -8.67 13.92
CA PHE A 457 6.15 -8.94 15.21
C PHE A 457 5.55 -8.08 16.34
N LYS A 458 5.67 -6.75 16.24
CA LYS A 458 5.13 -5.77 17.19
C LYS A 458 3.66 -6.02 17.53
N TRP A 459 2.87 -6.40 16.53
CA TRP A 459 1.42 -6.63 16.64
C TRP A 459 1.07 -7.77 17.61
N TYR A 460 1.87 -8.83 17.64
CA TYR A 460 1.63 -9.99 18.52
C TYR A 460 2.54 -10.00 19.75
N SER A 461 3.83 -9.64 19.61
CA SER A 461 4.82 -9.65 20.68
C SER A 461 4.69 -8.46 21.63
N HIS A 462 4.21 -7.31 21.14
CA HIS A 462 4.29 -6.02 21.86
C HIS A 462 5.74 -5.72 22.32
N ARG A 463 6.73 -6.00 21.46
CA ARG A 463 8.16 -5.73 21.67
C ARG A 463 8.77 -4.97 20.50
N ALA A 464 9.88 -4.29 20.77
CA ALA A 464 10.66 -3.57 19.79
C ALA A 464 11.54 -4.51 18.96
N GLU A 465 11.92 -4.08 17.76
CA GLU A 465 12.89 -4.81 16.94
C GLU A 465 13.96 -3.88 16.39
N VAL A 466 15.17 -4.43 16.17
CA VAL A 466 16.32 -3.62 15.72
C VAL A 466 16.02 -2.92 14.39
N VAL A 467 15.47 -3.67 13.43
CA VAL A 467 15.12 -3.20 12.09
C VAL A 467 14.23 -4.23 11.38
N ASN A 468 13.30 -3.75 10.56
CA ASN A 468 12.42 -4.58 9.74
C ASN A 468 12.40 -4.05 8.29
N TRP A 469 12.26 -4.92 7.28
CA TRP A 469 12.21 -4.45 5.88
C TRP A 469 10.95 -3.67 5.56
N LYS A 470 9.79 -4.09 6.06
CA LYS A 470 8.50 -3.44 5.81
C LYS A 470 8.43 -2.06 6.45
N ASP A 471 8.80 -1.97 7.73
CA ASP A 471 8.65 -0.79 8.58
C ASP A 471 9.79 0.23 8.42
N ILE A 472 9.52 1.26 7.63
CA ILE A 472 10.45 2.35 7.35
C ILE A 472 10.05 3.65 8.04
N PRO A 473 10.98 4.34 8.73
CA PRO A 473 10.78 5.72 9.15
C PRO A 473 10.57 6.66 7.97
N GLN A 474 10.01 7.84 8.25
CA GLN A 474 9.60 8.82 7.23
C GLN A 474 10.39 10.14 7.32
N ASP A 475 11.07 10.41 8.44
CA ASP A 475 12.05 11.48 8.58
C ASP A 475 13.44 11.01 8.12
N ALA A 476 14.31 11.96 7.75
CA ALA A 476 15.60 11.66 7.13
C ALA A 476 16.60 10.99 8.09
N GLU A 477 16.60 11.38 9.36
CA GLU A 477 17.51 10.86 10.38
C GLU A 477 17.22 9.37 10.66
N HIS A 478 15.97 9.05 11.02
CA HIS A 478 15.58 7.69 11.35
C HIS A 478 15.58 6.79 10.11
N LEU A 479 15.29 7.30 8.91
CA LEU A 479 15.40 6.52 7.67
C LEU A 479 16.86 6.15 7.34
N ARG A 480 17.82 7.05 7.59
CA ARG A 480 19.27 6.75 7.45
C ARG A 480 19.75 5.77 8.53
N LYS A 481 19.30 5.92 9.78
CA LYS A 481 19.53 4.93 10.85
C LYS A 481 18.96 3.56 10.46
N TRP A 482 17.74 3.51 9.94
CA TRP A 482 17.06 2.29 9.48
C TRP A 482 17.86 1.60 8.37
N ALA A 483 18.29 2.33 7.34
CA ALA A 483 19.04 1.76 6.23
C ALA A 483 20.38 1.16 6.70
N ARG A 484 21.09 1.87 7.59
CA ARG A 484 22.33 1.38 8.21
C ARG A 484 22.08 0.10 9.03
N ARG A 485 21.12 0.13 9.96
CA ARG A 485 20.75 -1.07 10.76
C ARG A 485 20.38 -2.24 9.84
N PHE A 486 19.66 -1.98 8.76
CA PHE A 486 19.21 -3.01 7.82
C PHE A 486 20.38 -3.73 7.14
N VAL A 487 21.33 -2.99 6.54
CA VAL A 487 22.48 -3.62 5.86
C VAL A 487 23.49 -4.24 6.83
N GLU A 488 23.56 -3.76 8.07
CA GLU A 488 24.38 -4.38 9.12
C GLU A 488 23.82 -5.73 9.59
N VAL A 489 22.50 -5.80 9.84
CA VAL A 489 21.81 -7.00 10.35
C VAL A 489 21.59 -8.02 9.23
N PHE A 490 21.29 -7.56 8.02
CA PHE A 490 21.06 -8.37 6.82
C PHE A 490 22.09 -8.05 5.72
N PRO A 491 23.35 -8.48 5.89
CA PRO A 491 24.44 -8.12 4.99
C PRO A 491 24.30 -8.77 3.60
N MET A 492 24.90 -8.14 2.58
CA MET A 492 24.80 -8.55 1.16
C MET A 492 25.39 -9.95 0.91
N GLU A 493 26.45 -10.30 1.64
CA GLU A 493 27.12 -11.59 1.62
C GLU A 493 26.21 -12.73 2.12
N LEU A 494 25.15 -12.39 2.86
CA LEU A 494 24.08 -13.30 3.29
C LEU A 494 22.78 -13.07 2.49
N SER A 495 22.92 -12.57 1.27
CA SER A 495 21.86 -12.22 0.31
C SER A 495 20.82 -11.24 0.85
N THR A 496 21.14 -10.48 1.90
CA THR A 496 20.19 -9.72 2.73
C THR A 496 19.04 -10.55 3.33
N MET A 497 19.15 -11.89 3.39
CA MET A 497 18.04 -12.78 3.78
C MET A 497 18.06 -13.19 5.25
N ARG A 498 19.25 -13.31 5.86
CA ARG A 498 19.44 -13.86 7.22
C ARG A 498 20.42 -13.02 8.03
N VAL A 499 20.23 -13.06 9.35
CA VAL A 499 21.18 -12.52 10.32
C VAL A 499 22.44 -13.40 10.34
N THR A 500 23.60 -12.79 10.59
CA THR A 500 24.86 -13.51 10.79
C THR A 500 24.84 -14.38 12.06
N ILE A 501 25.54 -15.51 12.01
CA ILE A 501 25.73 -16.42 13.15
C ILE A 501 27.11 -16.26 13.81
N ARG A 502 27.95 -15.33 13.32
CA ARG A 502 29.29 -15.10 13.89
C ARG A 502 29.18 -14.47 15.27
N TYR A 503 29.87 -15.07 16.25
CA TYR A 503 29.82 -14.66 17.65
C TYR A 503 30.31 -13.22 17.90
N ASP A 504 31.33 -12.76 17.17
CA ASP A 504 31.84 -11.39 17.26
C ASP A 504 30.78 -10.36 16.85
N ARG A 505 30.10 -10.59 15.73
CA ARG A 505 29.01 -9.75 15.23
C ARG A 505 27.76 -9.81 16.09
N LEU A 506 27.44 -10.97 16.66
CA LEU A 506 26.31 -11.10 17.59
C LEU A 506 26.58 -10.37 18.93
N ARG A 507 27.80 -10.47 19.49
CA ARG A 507 28.21 -9.66 20.65
C ARG A 507 28.18 -8.16 20.35
N ASP A 508 28.60 -7.77 19.16
CA ASP A 508 28.51 -6.40 18.68
C ASP A 508 27.06 -5.90 18.59
N PHE A 509 26.13 -6.68 18.04
CA PHE A 509 24.71 -6.34 18.05
C PHE A 509 24.14 -6.26 19.47
N ARG A 510 24.49 -7.20 20.35
CA ARG A 510 24.10 -7.20 21.77
C ARG A 510 24.54 -5.92 22.49
N ARG A 511 25.75 -5.40 22.20
CA ARG A 511 26.23 -4.11 22.72
C ARG A 511 25.54 -2.89 22.09
N ARG A 512 25.41 -2.86 20.77
CA ARG A 512 24.97 -1.65 20.04
C ARG A 512 23.46 -1.47 19.94
N TYR A 513 22.69 -2.54 20.13
CA TYR A 513 21.23 -2.55 20.04
C TYR A 513 20.54 -3.15 21.27
N GLU A 514 21.30 -3.44 22.33
CA GLU A 514 20.80 -3.97 23.61
C GLU A 514 19.90 -5.22 23.46
N VAL A 515 20.21 -6.03 22.45
CA VAL A 515 19.45 -7.22 22.08
C VAL A 515 19.95 -8.48 22.77
N ASP A 516 19.10 -9.07 23.59
CA ASP A 516 19.36 -10.35 24.22
C ASP A 516 19.11 -11.55 23.29
N TRP A 517 18.02 -11.51 22.53
CA TRP A 517 17.47 -12.65 21.80
C TRP A 517 17.29 -12.36 20.30
N MET A 518 17.43 -13.42 19.51
CA MET A 518 17.16 -13.43 18.07
C MET A 518 16.13 -14.51 17.73
N ILE A 519 15.08 -14.11 17.03
CA ILE A 519 14.13 -15.02 16.37
C ILE A 519 14.66 -15.33 14.97
N VAL A 520 14.74 -16.61 14.62
CA VAL A 520 15.15 -17.06 13.28
C VAL A 520 14.07 -17.90 12.61
N ASP A 521 13.99 -17.78 11.29
CA ASP A 521 13.20 -18.66 10.44
C ASP A 521 14.03 -19.89 10.05
N ARG A 522 13.67 -21.05 10.58
CA ARG A 522 14.39 -22.33 10.41
C ARG A 522 14.39 -22.79 8.95
N ARG A 523 13.46 -22.27 8.12
CA ARG A 523 13.40 -22.51 6.67
C ARG A 523 14.48 -21.73 5.90
N VAL A 524 15.05 -20.69 6.52
CA VAL A 524 16.08 -19.82 5.93
C VAL A 524 17.47 -20.11 6.53
N VAL A 525 17.56 -20.36 7.84
CA VAL A 525 18.86 -20.56 8.52
C VAL A 525 19.23 -22.03 8.75
N GLY A 526 18.29 -22.96 8.57
CA GLY A 526 18.45 -24.38 8.90
C GLY A 526 17.81 -24.77 10.24
N PRO A 527 17.80 -26.07 10.58
CA PRO A 527 17.03 -26.59 11.71
C PRO A 527 17.61 -26.21 13.08
N GLN A 528 18.92 -26.03 13.20
CA GLN A 528 19.62 -25.71 14.44
C GLN A 528 20.75 -24.71 14.16
N LEU A 529 21.05 -23.85 15.14
CA LEU A 529 22.20 -22.97 15.15
C LEU A 529 23.13 -23.32 16.33
N PRO A 530 24.45 -23.05 16.24
CA PRO A 530 25.39 -23.23 17.34
C PRO A 530 25.26 -22.07 18.34
N LEU A 531 24.08 -21.93 18.95
CA LEU A 531 23.69 -20.90 19.90
C LEU A 531 22.74 -21.52 20.94
N VAL A 532 22.59 -20.90 22.11
CA VAL A 532 21.67 -21.38 23.14
C VAL A 532 20.23 -21.14 22.68
N GLN A 533 19.54 -22.20 22.24
CA GLN A 533 18.11 -22.14 21.91
C GLN A 533 17.29 -21.97 23.20
N VAL A 534 16.45 -20.95 23.23
CA VAL A 534 15.53 -20.67 24.36
C VAL A 534 14.07 -20.99 24.02
N TYR A 535 13.75 -21.18 22.73
CA TYR A 535 12.45 -21.66 22.26
C TYR A 535 12.59 -22.31 20.87
N PRO A 536 11.87 -23.40 20.57
CA PRO A 536 11.10 -24.22 21.52
C PRO A 536 12.02 -25.01 22.46
N VAL A 537 11.57 -25.25 23.69
CA VAL A 537 12.24 -26.12 24.69
C VAL A 537 11.25 -27.09 25.33
N GLY A 538 11.74 -28.26 25.75
CA GLY A 538 10.90 -29.30 26.36
C GLY A 538 9.81 -29.82 25.41
N GLU A 539 8.54 -29.72 25.83
CA GLU A 539 7.38 -30.17 25.04
C GLU A 539 6.90 -29.18 23.97
N GLU A 540 7.45 -27.96 23.94
CA GLU A 540 7.06 -26.93 22.98
C GLU A 540 7.29 -27.36 21.53
N ARG A 541 6.34 -27.06 20.64
CA ARG A 541 6.41 -27.44 19.23
C ARG A 541 6.35 -26.22 18.32
N ASN A 542 7.51 -25.85 17.76
CA ASN A 542 7.61 -24.87 16.69
C ASN A 542 8.62 -25.35 15.63
N SER A 543 8.14 -25.72 14.45
CA SER A 543 8.99 -26.24 13.37
C SER A 543 9.46 -25.15 12.42
N THR A 544 8.79 -24.00 12.39
CA THR A 544 9.10 -22.88 11.50
C THR A 544 10.08 -21.88 12.11
N TYR A 545 9.93 -21.54 13.39
CA TYR A 545 10.72 -20.52 14.09
C TYR A 545 11.40 -21.08 15.34
N ALA A 546 12.52 -20.46 15.70
CA ALA A 546 13.21 -20.70 16.96
C ALA A 546 13.76 -19.38 17.50
N VAL A 547 13.93 -19.29 18.82
CA VAL A 547 14.55 -18.15 19.49
C VAL A 547 15.87 -18.61 20.09
N TYR A 548 16.93 -17.84 19.86
CA TYR A 548 18.26 -18.09 20.38
C TYR A 548 18.73 -16.89 21.22
N ARG A 549 19.40 -17.17 22.33
CA ARG A 549 20.10 -16.15 23.12
C ARG A 549 21.41 -15.78 22.42
N LEU A 550 21.69 -14.48 22.30
CA LEU A 550 22.96 -14.00 21.78
C LEU A 550 24.10 -14.29 22.77
N PRO A 551 25.34 -14.54 22.28
CA PRO A 551 26.48 -14.78 23.16
C PRO A 551 26.70 -13.64 24.14
N THR A 552 27.16 -13.96 25.35
CA THR A 552 27.57 -12.96 26.34
C THR A 552 28.67 -12.07 25.80
N ILE A 553 28.63 -10.82 26.22
CA ILE A 553 29.75 -9.90 26.08
C ILE A 553 30.79 -10.36 27.11
N ASN A 554 31.99 -10.71 26.64
CA ASN A 554 33.11 -10.97 27.54
C ASN A 554 33.89 -9.66 27.61
N ASP A 555 33.83 -8.95 28.75
CA ASP A 555 34.52 -7.67 28.96
C ASP A 555 36.01 -7.84 29.31
N SER A 556 36.53 -9.06 29.25
CA SER A 556 37.96 -9.34 29.45
C SER A 556 38.78 -8.73 28.31
N PRO A 557 39.72 -7.80 28.58
CA PRO A 557 40.78 -7.51 27.63
C PRO A 557 41.55 -8.80 27.39
N GLN A 558 41.82 -9.14 26.13
CA GLN A 558 42.79 -10.19 25.85
C GLN A 558 44.17 -9.64 26.23
N ASN A 559 44.66 -10.02 27.41
CA ASN A 559 46.08 -10.03 27.67
C ASN A 559 46.71 -11.01 26.67
N GLU A 560 47.22 -10.49 25.56
CA GLU A 560 48.25 -11.15 24.79
C GLU A 560 49.54 -11.14 25.62
N THR A 561 49.59 -11.99 26.64
CA THR A 561 50.86 -12.43 27.22
C THR A 561 51.55 -13.28 26.18
N VAL A 562 52.39 -12.63 25.37
CA VAL A 562 53.43 -13.28 24.58
C VAL A 562 54.32 -14.05 25.56
N ASP A 563 54.25 -15.38 25.50
CA ASP A 563 55.06 -16.28 26.31
C ASP A 563 56.45 -16.39 25.67
N ASP A 564 57.35 -15.47 26.02
CA ASP A 564 58.76 -15.47 25.59
C ASP A 564 59.58 -16.48 26.42
N GLY A 565 59.29 -17.77 26.19
CA GLY A 565 59.98 -18.91 26.80
C GLY A 565 61.30 -19.22 26.08
N THR A 566 62.41 -18.66 26.57
CA THR A 566 63.71 -18.78 25.92
C THR A 566 64.45 -20.10 26.19
N ARG A 567 65.10 -20.60 25.12
CA ARG A 567 66.31 -21.47 25.08
C ARG A 567 66.28 -22.88 25.69
N GLY A 568 66.51 -23.85 24.79
CA GLY A 568 67.23 -25.10 25.08
C GLY A 568 68.12 -25.48 23.89
N GLU A 569 69.44 -25.34 24.02
CA GLU A 569 70.40 -25.68 22.96
C GLU A 569 70.56 -27.20 22.80
N ARG A 570 70.75 -27.65 21.54
CA ARG A 570 71.62 -28.80 21.22
C ARG A 570 72.11 -28.72 19.77
N THR A 571 73.35 -29.12 19.56
CA THR A 571 74.18 -28.84 18.37
C THR A 571 74.29 -30.02 17.41
N ASN A 572 74.41 -29.70 16.11
CA ASN A 572 75.11 -30.41 15.01
C ASN A 572 75.03 -31.94 14.85
N ASP A 573 74.68 -32.40 13.64
CA ASP A 573 75.67 -33.03 12.72
C ASP A 573 75.23 -33.03 11.22
N SER A 574 75.99 -33.73 10.35
CA SER A 574 76.22 -33.46 8.91
C SER A 574 76.07 -34.68 7.96
N SER A 575 75.90 -34.59 6.62
CA SER A 575 75.57 -33.43 5.75
C SER A 575 74.66 -33.75 4.52
N PRO A 576 75.11 -34.23 3.33
CA PRO A 576 74.50 -33.72 2.08
C PRO A 576 74.00 -34.75 1.01
N ASP A 577 73.46 -34.19 -0.08
CA ASP A 577 73.12 -34.78 -1.41
C ASP A 577 71.89 -35.72 -1.50
N SER A 578 71.09 -35.75 -2.58
CA SER A 578 71.12 -35.04 -3.89
C SER A 578 69.73 -34.87 -4.56
N THR A 579 69.64 -33.87 -5.45
CA THR A 579 68.61 -33.60 -6.49
C THR A 579 68.71 -34.56 -7.70
N PRO A 580 67.73 -34.67 -8.64
CA PRO A 580 66.76 -33.64 -9.11
C PRO A 580 65.26 -33.92 -8.94
#